data_AF-A0A7L4YQ71-F1
#
_entry.id   AF-A0A7L4YQ71-F1
#
_cell.length_a   1.000
_cell.length_b   1.000
_cell.length_c   1.000
_cell.angle_alpha   90.00
_cell.angle_beta   90.00
_cell.angle_gamma   90.00
#
_symmetry.space_group_name_H-M   'P 1'
#
loop_
_entity.id
_entity.type
_entity.pdbx_description
1 polymer ?
#
loop_
_entity_poly.entity_id
_entity_poly.type
_entity_poly.pdbx_seq_one_letter_code
_entity_poly.pdbx_strand_id
1 'polypeptide(L)'
;MYQAPSDAAADAAASAASAVDEAASYAEIKSYADALAQAIHDQGAKQGSPNWEDGSVVVASCPGGQSGYYAIPEAGAPALPSPAELAVQASASVTVVTPPVVFSPYWALDDGRFATLKNAETWVWIDPVDWSGYAPRVEAGPVWVEATITPIQIVVSPNDGVTEPVTCEGPGTPVGEGVPLSEPSPTCSLRFVQQTDGNSWPVGVQVVYSVSWVGFDGTVNVSGTLENLISAPATYPLAVLSSKTRLVDPNASD
;
A
#
# COMPACT_ATOMS: atom_id res chain seq x y z
N MET A 1 -0.42 34.37 49.09
CA MET A 1 0.92 34.58 49.66
C MET A 1 1.63 33.25 49.59
N TYR A 2 2.52 33.09 48.62
CA TYR A 2 3.32 31.87 48.46
C TYR A 2 4.47 31.97 49.45
N GLN A 3 4.44 31.17 50.49
CA GLN A 3 5.51 31.09 51.46
C GLN A 3 6.55 30.14 50.89
N ALA A 4 7.73 30.66 50.55
CA ALA A 4 8.82 29.87 50.00
C ALA A 4 9.20 28.73 50.96
N PRO A 5 9.25 27.47 50.52
CA PRO A 5 10.02 26.45 51.22
C PRO A 5 11.50 26.80 51.03
N SER A 6 12.11 27.11 52.16
CA SER A 6 13.48 27.54 52.39
C SER A 6 14.53 26.69 51.68
N ASP A 7 15.64 27.38 51.39
CA ASP A 7 17.00 26.95 51.03
C ASP A 7 17.48 25.58 51.54
N ALA A 8 16.85 24.99 52.56
CA ALA A 8 17.14 23.68 53.12
C ALA A 8 17.16 22.51 52.11
N ALA A 9 16.34 22.52 51.06
CA ALA A 9 16.32 21.44 50.07
C ALA A 9 17.44 21.58 49.02
N ALA A 10 17.73 22.81 48.60
CA ALA A 10 18.87 23.11 47.75
C ALA A 10 20.20 22.88 48.51
N ASP A 11 20.25 23.23 49.79
CA ASP A 11 21.37 22.93 50.68
C ASP A 11 21.51 21.43 50.94
N ALA A 12 20.42 20.66 51.04
CA ALA A 12 20.48 19.20 51.15
C ALA A 12 21.02 18.54 49.87
N ALA A 13 20.62 19.01 48.70
CA ALA A 13 21.14 18.52 47.42
C ALA A 13 22.60 18.95 47.17
N ALA A 14 22.97 20.19 47.54
CA ALA A 14 24.32 20.71 47.41
C ALA A 14 25.31 20.10 48.43
N SER A 15 24.84 19.81 49.66
CA SER A 15 25.63 19.07 50.65
C SER A 15 25.79 17.59 50.28
N ALA A 16 24.78 17.00 49.65
CA ALA A 16 24.87 15.65 49.10
C ALA A 16 25.84 15.57 47.90
N ALA A 17 25.82 16.56 47.00
CA ALA A 17 26.72 16.62 45.85
C ALA A 17 28.17 16.98 46.22
N SER A 18 28.38 17.78 47.28
CA SER A 18 29.74 18.13 47.76
C SER A 18 30.38 17.07 48.66
N ALA A 19 29.62 16.04 49.07
CA ALA A 19 30.13 14.90 49.85
C ALA A 19 30.75 13.78 48.98
N VAL A 20 30.72 13.92 47.66
CA VAL A 20 31.39 12.99 46.74
C VAL A 20 32.88 13.35 46.69
N ASP A 21 33.69 12.67 47.51
CA ASP A 21 35.15 12.75 47.39
C ASP A 21 35.62 12.14 46.05
N GLU A 22 36.78 12.54 45.54
CA GLU A 22 37.34 12.07 44.25
C GLU A 22 37.60 10.55 44.19
N ALA A 23 37.36 9.83 45.30
CA ALA A 23 37.49 8.39 45.47
C ALA A 23 36.16 7.65 45.77
N ALA A 24 34.99 8.29 45.66
CA ALA A 24 33.71 7.62 45.94
C ALA A 24 33.51 6.39 45.03
N SER A 25 33.21 5.25 45.63
CA SER A 25 32.92 4.03 44.88
C SER A 25 31.64 4.20 44.06
N TYR A 26 31.51 3.47 42.94
CA TYR A 26 30.29 3.50 42.12
C TYR A 26 29.01 3.22 42.93
N ALA A 27 29.11 2.39 43.98
CA ALA A 27 28.00 2.10 44.87
C ALA A 27 27.58 3.33 45.72
N GLU A 28 28.54 4.12 46.18
CA GLU A 28 28.26 5.36 46.91
C GLU A 28 27.66 6.42 46.00
N ILE A 29 28.20 6.59 44.79
CA ILE A 29 27.66 7.50 43.77
C ILE A 29 26.22 7.12 43.41
N LYS A 30 25.95 5.82 43.24
CA LYS A 30 24.61 5.32 42.96
C LYS A 30 23.65 5.59 44.13
N SER A 31 24.08 5.34 45.37
CA SER A 31 23.25 5.61 46.55
C SER A 31 22.89 7.09 46.70
N TYR A 32 23.82 7.99 46.33
CA TYR A 32 23.58 9.43 46.32
C TYR A 32 22.60 9.84 45.21
N ALA A 33 22.76 9.29 44.01
CA ALA A 33 21.85 9.54 42.90
C ALA A 33 20.42 9.05 43.22
N ASP A 34 20.29 7.87 43.81
CA ASP A 34 19.01 7.29 44.22
C ASP A 34 18.34 8.14 45.32
N ALA A 35 19.12 8.61 46.31
CA ALA A 35 18.61 9.49 47.36
C ALA A 35 18.16 10.86 46.82
N LEU A 36 18.90 11.44 45.86
CA LEU A 36 18.53 12.68 45.20
C LEU A 36 17.25 12.52 44.37
N ALA A 37 17.13 11.42 43.61
CA ALA A 37 15.94 11.11 42.83
C ALA A 37 14.69 10.98 43.74
N GLN A 38 14.83 10.29 44.88
CA GLN A 38 13.73 10.17 45.86
C GLN A 38 13.34 11.52 46.46
N ALA A 39 14.31 12.38 46.79
CA ALA A 39 14.03 13.71 47.34
C ALA A 39 13.29 14.62 46.34
N ILE A 40 13.60 14.51 45.05
CA ILE A 40 12.90 15.23 43.97
C ILE A 40 11.46 14.70 43.82
N HIS A 41 11.26 13.39 43.86
CA HIS A 41 9.95 12.75 43.81
C HIS A 41 9.05 13.19 44.98
N ASP A 42 9.57 13.16 46.21
CA ASP A 42 8.85 13.57 47.41
C ASP A 42 8.47 15.08 47.39
N GLN A 43 9.25 15.93 46.72
CA GLN A 43 8.89 17.33 46.51
C GLN A 43 7.78 17.51 45.48
N GLY A 44 7.79 16.75 44.38
CA GLY A 44 6.69 16.73 43.41
C GLY A 44 5.35 16.38 44.09
N ALA A 45 5.38 15.41 44.99
CA ALA A 45 4.24 15.01 45.82
C ALA A 45 3.73 16.16 46.70
N LYS A 46 4.63 16.85 47.42
CA LYS A 46 4.26 17.95 48.33
C LYS A 46 3.69 19.18 47.63
N GLN A 47 4.08 19.41 46.38
CA GLN A 47 3.60 20.56 45.59
C GLN A 47 2.30 20.27 44.83
N GLY A 48 1.79 19.03 44.87
CA GLY A 48 0.57 18.65 44.16
C GLY A 48 0.69 18.78 42.65
N SER A 49 1.89 18.60 42.10
CA SER A 49 2.09 18.62 40.65
C SER A 49 1.30 17.48 40.00
N PRO A 50 0.53 17.73 38.93
CA PRO A 50 -0.10 16.65 38.17
C PRO A 50 0.97 15.63 37.71
N ASN A 51 0.67 14.34 37.84
CA ASN A 51 1.51 13.23 37.36
C ASN A 51 2.88 13.09 38.06
N TRP A 52 3.00 13.52 39.33
CA TRP A 52 4.23 13.34 40.12
C TRP A 52 4.58 11.86 40.40
N GLU A 53 3.58 10.98 40.37
CA GLU A 53 3.71 9.52 40.61
C GLU A 53 4.41 8.80 39.45
N ASP A 54 4.47 9.43 38.27
CA ASP A 54 4.95 8.83 37.01
C ASP A 54 6.47 9.01 36.80
N GLY A 55 7.20 9.59 37.76
CA GLY A 55 8.65 9.45 37.88
C GLY A 55 9.54 10.36 37.02
N SER A 56 9.01 11.23 36.15
CA SER A 56 9.83 12.18 35.36
C SER A 56 9.61 13.64 35.75
N VAL A 57 10.52 14.18 36.58
CA VAL A 57 10.56 15.60 36.95
C VAL A 57 11.82 16.24 36.35
N VAL A 58 11.67 17.35 35.62
CA VAL A 58 12.79 18.18 35.14
C VAL A 58 12.97 19.40 36.04
N VAL A 59 14.22 19.77 36.26
CA VAL A 59 14.58 21.05 36.87
C VAL A 59 14.75 22.07 35.75
N ALA A 60 13.87 23.07 35.70
CA ALA A 60 14.09 24.22 34.83
C ALA A 60 14.68 25.36 35.66
N SER A 61 15.90 25.76 35.30
CA SER A 61 16.59 26.91 35.89
C SER A 61 16.73 28.01 34.84
N CYS A 62 16.10 29.15 35.08
CA CYS A 62 16.28 30.36 34.28
C CYS A 62 17.30 31.29 34.96
N PRO A 63 18.29 31.86 34.24
CA PRO A 63 19.21 32.85 34.82
C PRO A 63 18.42 34.06 35.37
N GLY A 64 18.52 34.30 36.68
CA GLY A 64 17.81 35.40 37.37
C GLY A 64 16.36 35.10 37.80
N GLY A 65 15.87 33.87 37.59
CA GLY A 65 14.55 33.42 38.04
C GLY A 65 14.61 32.35 39.12
N GLN A 66 13.47 32.06 39.74
CA GLN A 66 13.35 30.89 40.62
C GLN A 66 13.45 29.61 39.78
N SER A 67 14.24 28.65 40.23
CA SER A 67 14.25 27.30 39.65
C SER A 67 13.02 26.55 40.12
N GLY A 68 12.34 25.86 39.21
CA GLY A 68 11.13 25.08 39.48
C GLY A 68 11.28 23.64 39.01
N TYR A 69 10.58 22.74 39.69
CA TYR A 69 10.42 21.35 39.27
C TYR A 69 9.17 21.24 38.42
N TYR A 70 9.27 20.63 37.24
CA TYR A 70 8.16 20.44 36.32
C TYR A 70 8.01 18.95 36.00
N ALA A 71 6.82 18.40 36.18
CA ALA A 71 6.51 17.05 35.69
C ALA A 71 6.52 17.06 34.16
N ILE A 72 7.27 16.15 33.55
CA ILE A 72 7.07 15.81 32.14
C ILE A 72 5.93 14.79 32.15
N PRO A 73 4.78 15.03 31.49
CA PRO A 73 3.83 13.97 31.28
C PRO A 73 4.54 12.85 30.51
N GLU A 74 4.50 11.61 31.00
CA GLU A 74 4.95 10.46 30.21
C GLU A 74 4.20 10.52 28.88
N ALA A 75 4.95 10.58 27.78
CA ALA A 75 4.37 10.30 26.49
C ALA A 75 3.99 8.81 26.54
N GLY A 76 2.71 8.52 26.77
CA GLY A 76 2.20 7.16 26.77
C GLY A 76 2.71 6.41 25.54
N ALA A 77 3.05 5.13 25.72
CA ALA A 77 3.59 4.31 24.64
C ALA A 77 2.72 4.49 23.36
N PRO A 78 3.34 4.69 22.19
CA PRO A 78 2.59 4.93 20.96
C PRO A 78 1.60 3.80 20.75
N ALA A 79 0.33 4.15 20.51
CA ALA A 79 -0.71 3.17 20.24
C ALA A 79 -0.29 2.33 19.02
N LEU A 80 -0.35 1.01 19.17
CA LEU A 80 -0.07 0.10 18.06
C LEU A 80 -1.11 0.32 16.95
N PRO A 81 -0.71 0.23 15.66
CA PRO A 81 -1.64 0.34 14.56
C PRO A 81 -2.66 -0.80 14.59
N SER A 82 -3.88 -0.51 14.19
CA SER A 82 -4.91 -1.53 14.03
C SER A 82 -4.59 -2.47 12.85
N PRO A 83 -5.11 -3.71 12.86
CA PRO A 83 -4.99 -4.61 11.72
C PRO A 83 -5.52 -3.99 10.41
N ALA A 84 -6.60 -3.22 10.45
CA ALA A 84 -7.12 -2.57 9.24
C ALA A 84 -6.12 -1.57 8.65
N GLU A 85 -5.40 -0.81 9.50
CA GLU A 85 -4.35 0.11 9.06
C GLU A 85 -3.14 -0.66 8.50
N LEU A 86 -2.74 -1.77 9.14
CA LEU A 86 -1.68 -2.65 8.60
C LEU A 86 -2.09 -3.31 7.28
N ALA A 87 -3.37 -3.64 7.08
CA ALA A 87 -3.88 -4.17 5.82
C ALA A 87 -3.74 -3.14 4.69
N VAL A 88 -4.07 -1.87 4.95
CA VAL A 88 -3.87 -0.78 4.00
C VAL A 88 -2.38 -0.64 3.66
N GLN A 89 -1.49 -0.69 4.66
CA GLN A 89 -0.04 -0.65 4.45
C GLN A 89 0.47 -1.84 3.64
N ALA A 90 0.01 -3.05 3.93
CA ALA A 90 0.36 -4.26 3.18
C ALA A 90 -0.06 -4.13 1.71
N SER A 91 -1.28 -3.65 1.46
CA SER A 91 -1.76 -3.42 0.09
C SER A 91 -0.95 -2.35 -0.65
N ALA A 92 -0.62 -1.24 0.02
CA ALA A 92 0.18 -0.15 -0.54
C ALA A 92 1.64 -0.53 -0.80
N SER A 93 2.16 -1.59 -0.15
CA SER A 93 3.52 -2.09 -0.40
C SER A 93 3.66 -2.80 -1.75
N VAL A 94 2.55 -3.16 -2.39
CA VAL A 94 2.51 -3.88 -3.67
C VAL A 94 2.02 -2.95 -4.77
N THR A 95 2.78 -2.88 -5.86
CA THR A 95 2.31 -2.25 -7.10
C THR A 95 1.74 -3.33 -8.01
N VAL A 96 0.43 -3.31 -8.22
CA VAL A 96 -0.23 -4.18 -9.20
C VAL A 96 0.08 -3.72 -10.63
N VAL A 97 0.30 -4.68 -11.52
CA VAL A 97 0.68 -4.42 -12.92
C VAL A 97 -0.33 -5.07 -13.86
N THR A 98 -0.44 -4.58 -15.09
CA THR A 98 -1.17 -5.28 -16.14
C THR A 98 -0.22 -6.28 -16.79
N PRO A 99 -0.46 -7.60 -16.69
CA PRO A 99 0.38 -8.61 -17.33
C PRO A 99 0.28 -8.51 -18.87
N PRO A 100 1.20 -9.17 -19.61
CA PRO A 100 1.12 -9.21 -21.06
C PRO A 100 -0.21 -9.78 -21.55
N VAL A 101 -0.94 -8.98 -22.32
CA VAL A 101 -2.22 -9.34 -22.91
C VAL A 101 -2.00 -9.88 -24.32
N VAL A 102 -2.72 -10.95 -24.64
CA VAL A 102 -2.75 -11.56 -25.97
C VAL A 102 -4.08 -11.24 -26.64
N PHE A 103 -4.01 -10.92 -27.93
CA PHE A 103 -5.16 -10.69 -28.78
C PHE A 103 -5.21 -11.79 -29.86
N SER A 104 -6.41 -12.21 -30.25
CA SER A 104 -6.59 -13.00 -31.46
C SER A 104 -7.92 -12.66 -32.15
N PRO A 105 -7.94 -12.36 -33.46
CA PRO A 105 -6.78 -12.40 -34.32
C PRO A 105 -5.84 -11.19 -34.10
N TYR A 106 -4.54 -11.43 -34.29
CA TYR A 106 -3.50 -10.42 -34.12
C TYR A 106 -2.39 -10.67 -35.15
N TRP A 107 -2.40 -9.91 -36.24
CA TRP A 107 -1.46 -10.08 -37.35
C TRP A 107 -0.48 -8.92 -37.41
N ALA A 108 0.79 -9.22 -37.67
CA ALA A 108 1.78 -8.21 -38.04
C ALA A 108 1.59 -7.82 -39.53
N LEU A 109 1.56 -6.53 -39.79
CA LEU A 109 1.55 -5.96 -41.14
C LEU A 109 2.98 -5.64 -41.59
N ASP A 110 3.18 -5.51 -42.91
CA ASP A 110 4.48 -5.18 -43.52
C ASP A 110 5.04 -3.83 -43.04
N ASP A 111 4.17 -2.92 -42.59
CA ASP A 111 4.54 -1.61 -42.05
C ASP A 111 4.88 -1.64 -40.54
N GLY A 112 4.92 -2.83 -39.94
CA GLY A 112 5.26 -3.06 -38.53
C GLY A 112 4.12 -2.84 -37.54
N ARG A 113 2.92 -2.47 -38.00
CA ARG A 113 1.73 -2.38 -37.14
C ARG A 113 1.12 -3.75 -36.89
N PHE A 114 0.42 -3.89 -35.77
CA PHE A 114 -0.41 -5.05 -35.50
C PHE A 114 -1.88 -4.76 -35.82
N ALA A 115 -2.60 -5.76 -36.30
CA ALA A 115 -3.95 -5.60 -36.81
C ALA A 115 -4.90 -6.71 -36.37
N THR A 116 -6.18 -6.35 -36.27
CA THR A 116 -7.35 -7.23 -36.24
C THR A 116 -8.30 -6.90 -37.40
N LEU A 117 -9.40 -7.62 -37.52
CA LEU A 117 -10.44 -7.39 -38.51
C LEU A 117 -11.66 -6.67 -37.93
N LYS A 118 -12.20 -5.74 -38.71
CA LYS A 118 -13.51 -5.15 -38.51
C LYS A 118 -14.56 -6.26 -38.46
N ASN A 119 -15.50 -6.14 -37.53
CA ASN A 119 -16.61 -7.07 -37.31
C ASN A 119 -16.21 -8.50 -36.91
N ALA A 120 -14.93 -8.79 -36.72
CA ALA A 120 -14.46 -10.04 -36.13
C ALA A 120 -14.48 -9.95 -34.60
N GLU A 121 -14.70 -11.09 -33.97
CA GLU A 121 -14.55 -11.27 -32.54
C GLU A 121 -13.06 -11.37 -32.22
N THR A 122 -12.51 -10.31 -31.64
CA THR A 122 -11.13 -10.26 -31.17
C THR A 122 -11.09 -10.77 -29.74
N TRP A 123 -10.64 -12.00 -29.55
CA TRP A 123 -10.43 -12.63 -28.25
C TRP A 123 -9.30 -11.94 -27.51
N VAL A 124 -9.47 -11.78 -26.20
CA VAL A 124 -8.48 -11.17 -25.32
C VAL A 124 -8.24 -12.09 -24.13
N TRP A 125 -6.99 -12.40 -23.84
CA TRP A 125 -6.64 -13.16 -22.64
C TRP A 125 -5.24 -12.79 -22.14
N ILE A 126 -4.97 -13.13 -20.89
CA ILE A 126 -3.65 -13.14 -20.26
C ILE A 126 -3.28 -14.61 -20.07
N ASP A 127 -2.01 -14.95 -20.29
CA ASP A 127 -1.54 -16.32 -20.06
C ASP A 127 -1.81 -16.71 -18.59
N PRO A 128 -2.41 -17.87 -18.30
CA PRO A 128 -2.64 -18.31 -16.93
C PRO A 128 -1.38 -18.31 -16.05
N VAL A 129 -0.18 -18.46 -16.63
CA VAL A 129 1.08 -18.36 -15.87
C VAL A 129 1.34 -16.94 -15.34
N ASP A 130 0.86 -15.93 -16.05
CA ASP A 130 1.02 -14.51 -15.72
C ASP A 130 -0.18 -13.98 -14.89
N TRP A 131 -1.24 -14.78 -14.71
CA TRP A 131 -2.43 -14.45 -13.91
C TRP A 131 -2.27 -14.83 -12.44
N SER A 132 -1.27 -14.25 -11.77
CA SER A 132 -0.94 -14.54 -10.38
C SER A 132 -1.25 -13.37 -9.44
N GLY A 133 -1.66 -13.69 -8.21
CA GLY A 133 -1.84 -12.72 -7.13
C GLY A 133 -0.59 -12.45 -6.30
N TYR A 134 -0.75 -11.58 -5.30
CA TYR A 134 0.28 -11.21 -4.32
C TYR A 134 -0.21 -11.50 -2.90
N ALA A 135 0.71 -11.83 -2.00
CA ALA A 135 0.41 -12.08 -0.60
C ALA A 135 1.37 -11.34 0.35
N PRO A 136 1.37 -9.99 0.39
CA PRO A 136 2.25 -9.24 1.28
C PRO A 136 1.83 -9.39 2.75
N ARG A 137 2.82 -9.47 3.63
CA ARG A 137 2.65 -9.56 5.09
C ARG A 137 3.35 -8.41 5.78
N VAL A 138 2.68 -7.78 6.74
CA VAL A 138 3.19 -6.66 7.55
C VAL A 138 2.92 -6.94 9.03
N GLU A 139 3.84 -6.54 9.90
CA GLU A 139 3.75 -6.74 11.35
C GLU A 139 4.23 -5.52 12.13
N ALA A 140 3.60 -5.28 13.28
CA ALA A 140 3.93 -4.23 14.23
C ALA A 140 3.77 -4.76 15.67
N GLY A 141 4.87 -5.26 16.23
CA GLY A 141 4.86 -5.92 17.54
C GLY A 141 4.01 -7.20 17.50
N PRO A 142 3.00 -7.38 18.37
CA PRO A 142 2.14 -8.55 18.35
C PRO A 142 1.09 -8.52 17.23
N VAL A 143 0.83 -7.35 16.62
CA VAL A 143 -0.20 -7.18 15.59
C VAL A 143 0.41 -7.53 14.23
N TRP A 144 -0.26 -8.35 13.44
CA TRP A 144 0.18 -8.68 12.08
C TRP A 144 -0.99 -8.82 11.13
N VAL A 145 -0.73 -8.61 9.84
CA VAL A 145 -1.68 -8.81 8.75
C VAL A 145 -0.98 -9.43 7.55
N GLU A 146 -1.68 -10.35 6.91
CA GLU A 146 -1.35 -10.88 5.59
C GLU A 146 -2.49 -10.52 4.64
N ALA A 147 -2.19 -9.68 3.65
CA ALA A 147 -3.14 -9.33 2.60
C ALA A 147 -3.00 -10.31 1.45
N THR A 148 -4.11 -10.68 0.84
CA THR A 148 -4.23 -11.52 -0.36
C THR A 148 -4.83 -10.67 -1.47
N ILE A 149 -4.03 -10.38 -2.49
CA ILE A 149 -4.37 -9.54 -3.64
C ILE A 149 -4.49 -10.46 -4.85
N THR A 150 -5.70 -10.69 -5.37
CA THR A 150 -5.94 -11.68 -6.43
C THR A 150 -6.52 -11.01 -7.69
N PRO A 151 -5.96 -11.25 -8.89
CA PRO A 151 -6.55 -10.74 -10.11
C PRO A 151 -7.90 -11.42 -10.36
N ILE A 152 -8.94 -10.61 -10.60
CA ILE A 152 -10.32 -11.09 -10.78
C ILE A 152 -10.90 -10.78 -12.15
N GLN A 153 -10.52 -9.67 -12.78
CA GLN A 153 -11.13 -9.21 -14.03
C GLN A 153 -10.12 -8.51 -14.94
N ILE A 154 -10.36 -8.61 -16.25
CA ILE A 154 -9.72 -7.81 -17.30
C ILE A 154 -10.72 -6.75 -17.75
N VAL A 155 -10.28 -5.49 -17.83
CA VAL A 155 -11.06 -4.39 -18.41
C VAL A 155 -10.35 -3.94 -19.68
N VAL A 156 -11.04 -4.06 -20.83
CA VAL A 156 -10.54 -3.67 -22.14
C VAL A 156 -11.29 -2.45 -22.62
N SER A 157 -10.59 -1.36 -22.87
CA SER A 157 -11.10 -0.12 -23.43
C SER A 157 -10.65 0.00 -24.89
N PRO A 158 -11.53 -0.22 -25.87
CA PRO A 158 -11.17 -0.18 -27.29
C PRO A 158 -10.60 1.17 -27.74
N ASN A 159 -11.06 2.27 -27.12
CA ASN A 159 -10.66 3.64 -27.42
C ASN A 159 -10.78 4.03 -28.91
N ASP A 160 -11.75 3.42 -29.61
CA ASP A 160 -12.12 3.75 -31.00
C ASP A 160 -13.23 4.81 -31.09
N GLY A 161 -13.71 5.31 -29.94
CA GLY A 161 -14.72 6.36 -29.83
C GLY A 161 -16.16 5.89 -30.06
N VAL A 162 -16.39 4.59 -30.31
CA VAL A 162 -17.72 4.04 -30.60
C VAL A 162 -18.02 2.72 -29.90
N THR A 163 -16.99 1.94 -29.57
CA THR A 163 -17.12 0.67 -28.88
C THR A 163 -16.92 0.89 -27.38
N GLU A 164 -17.91 0.49 -26.59
CA GLU A 164 -17.86 0.59 -25.13
C GLU A 164 -16.78 -0.33 -24.54
N PRO A 165 -16.20 0.01 -23.38
CA PRO A 165 -15.31 -0.88 -22.65
C PRO A 165 -15.98 -2.22 -22.31
N VAL A 166 -15.20 -3.30 -22.37
CA VAL A 166 -15.63 -4.66 -22.02
C VAL A 166 -14.93 -5.09 -20.73
N THR A 167 -15.69 -5.65 -19.80
CA THR A 167 -15.17 -6.26 -18.58
C THR A 167 -15.35 -7.77 -18.65
N CYS A 168 -14.28 -8.50 -18.39
CA CYS A 168 -14.20 -9.95 -18.49
C CYS A 168 -13.76 -10.55 -17.15
N GLU A 169 -14.44 -11.59 -16.69
CA GLU A 169 -14.04 -12.33 -15.48
C GLU A 169 -12.89 -13.28 -15.78
N GLY A 170 -11.89 -13.29 -14.88
CA GLY A 170 -10.71 -14.15 -14.99
C GLY A 170 -9.73 -13.74 -16.10
N PRO A 171 -8.76 -14.63 -16.42
CA PRO A 171 -7.69 -14.32 -17.37
C PRO A 171 -8.12 -14.31 -18.83
N GLY A 172 -9.38 -14.64 -19.15
CA GLY A 172 -9.81 -14.92 -20.52
C GLY A 172 -9.52 -16.37 -20.95
N THR A 173 -9.90 -16.70 -22.18
CA THR A 173 -9.79 -18.06 -22.74
C THR A 173 -8.85 -18.01 -23.94
N PRO A 174 -7.75 -18.79 -23.94
CA PRO A 174 -6.89 -18.92 -25.12
C PRO A 174 -7.68 -19.44 -26.32
N VAL A 175 -7.43 -18.86 -27.50
CA VAL A 175 -8.06 -19.30 -28.74
C VAL A 175 -7.59 -20.71 -29.13
N GLY A 176 -8.53 -21.58 -29.47
CA GLY A 176 -8.22 -22.91 -30.01
C GLY A 176 -7.90 -22.89 -31.51
N GLU A 177 -7.25 -23.94 -32.01
CA GLU A 177 -7.03 -24.10 -33.46
C GLU A 177 -8.38 -24.20 -34.22
N GLY A 178 -8.47 -23.50 -35.36
CA GLY A 178 -9.64 -23.59 -36.25
C GLY A 178 -10.89 -22.84 -35.79
N VAL A 179 -10.83 -22.06 -34.71
CA VAL A 179 -11.95 -21.22 -34.25
C VAL A 179 -12.24 -20.13 -35.30
N PRO A 180 -13.49 -20.02 -35.79
CA PRO A 180 -13.87 -18.96 -36.73
C PRO A 180 -13.73 -17.56 -36.12
N LEU A 181 -13.34 -16.57 -36.94
CA LEU A 181 -13.19 -15.18 -36.50
C LEU A 181 -14.50 -14.48 -36.11
N SER A 182 -15.65 -15.11 -36.39
CA SER A 182 -16.97 -14.63 -35.98
C SER A 182 -17.43 -15.19 -34.63
N GLU A 183 -16.71 -16.16 -34.08
CA GLU A 183 -17.09 -16.83 -32.84
C GLU A 183 -16.59 -16.00 -31.64
N PRO A 184 -17.47 -15.56 -30.73
CA PRO A 184 -17.05 -14.83 -29.54
C PRO A 184 -16.31 -15.75 -28.57
N SER A 185 -15.40 -15.17 -27.79
CA SER A 185 -14.75 -15.91 -26.71
C SER A 185 -15.78 -16.30 -25.65
N PRO A 186 -15.67 -17.50 -25.03
CA PRO A 186 -16.49 -17.86 -23.88
C PRO A 186 -16.37 -16.89 -22.70
N THR A 187 -15.26 -16.15 -22.62
CA THR A 187 -14.95 -15.28 -21.47
C THR A 187 -14.67 -13.83 -21.86
N CYS A 188 -13.98 -13.58 -22.98
CA CYS A 188 -13.56 -12.21 -23.30
C CYS A 188 -13.27 -12.00 -24.80
N SER A 189 -14.14 -11.23 -25.46
CA SER A 189 -13.89 -10.74 -26.81
C SER A 189 -14.35 -9.29 -26.97
N LEU A 190 -13.71 -8.59 -27.91
CA LEU A 190 -14.16 -7.29 -28.40
C LEU A 190 -14.42 -7.32 -29.90
N ARG A 191 -15.38 -6.52 -30.35
CA ARG A 191 -15.72 -6.42 -31.77
C ARG A 191 -15.71 -4.97 -32.24
N PHE A 192 -14.68 -4.62 -33.01
CA PHE A 192 -14.57 -3.30 -33.61
C PHE A 192 -15.56 -3.14 -34.77
N VAL A 193 -16.34 -2.06 -34.72
CA VAL A 193 -17.31 -1.71 -35.77
C VAL A 193 -16.77 -0.69 -36.78
N GLN A 194 -15.64 -0.05 -36.49
CA GLN A 194 -14.96 0.90 -37.37
C GLN A 194 -13.58 0.39 -37.78
N GLN A 195 -13.20 0.65 -39.03
CA GLN A 195 -11.85 0.37 -39.52
C GLN A 195 -10.92 1.55 -39.24
N THR A 196 -9.63 1.29 -39.23
CA THR A 196 -8.58 2.31 -39.22
C THR A 196 -8.02 2.52 -40.62
N ASP A 197 -7.95 3.75 -41.08
CA ASP A 197 -7.37 4.10 -42.39
C ASP A 197 -5.88 4.42 -42.27
N GLY A 198 -5.04 3.39 -42.13
CA GLY A 198 -3.58 3.55 -42.04
C GLY A 198 -3.04 3.96 -40.66
N ASN A 199 -3.91 4.04 -39.65
CA ASN A 199 -3.57 4.29 -38.24
C ASN A 199 -3.89 3.08 -37.34
N SER A 200 -3.71 3.23 -36.02
CA SER A 200 -4.07 2.23 -35.01
C SER A 200 -4.83 2.87 -33.86
N TRP A 201 -5.80 2.16 -33.28
CA TRP A 201 -6.46 2.57 -32.05
C TRP A 201 -5.60 2.20 -30.83
N PRO A 202 -5.50 3.08 -29.82
CA PRO A 202 -4.75 2.81 -28.59
C PRO A 202 -5.62 1.98 -27.63
N VAL A 203 -5.75 0.68 -27.85
CA VAL A 203 -6.57 -0.21 -27.01
C VAL A 203 -5.95 -0.27 -25.62
N GLY A 204 -6.69 0.20 -24.60
CA GLY A 204 -6.25 0.17 -23.21
C GLY A 204 -6.70 -1.11 -22.52
N VAL A 205 -5.83 -1.73 -21.72
CA VAL A 205 -6.17 -2.88 -20.90
C VAL A 205 -5.72 -2.65 -19.46
N GLN A 206 -6.58 -2.99 -18.51
CA GLN A 206 -6.31 -2.95 -17.07
C GLN A 206 -6.78 -4.26 -16.44
N VAL A 207 -6.21 -4.60 -15.28
CA VAL A 207 -6.61 -5.73 -14.47
C VAL A 207 -7.10 -5.22 -13.12
N VAL A 208 -8.23 -5.75 -12.70
CA VAL A 208 -8.82 -5.49 -11.39
C VAL A 208 -8.39 -6.60 -10.44
N TYR A 209 -7.89 -6.22 -9.27
CA TYR A 209 -7.47 -7.12 -8.22
C TYR A 209 -8.37 -6.96 -7.01
N SER A 210 -8.91 -8.07 -6.50
CA SER A 210 -9.60 -8.09 -5.22
C SER A 210 -8.57 -8.12 -4.08
N VAL A 211 -8.90 -7.43 -2.97
CA VAL A 211 -8.03 -7.38 -1.79
C VAL A 211 -8.80 -7.90 -0.58
N SER A 212 -8.33 -9.02 -0.05
CA SER A 212 -8.78 -9.57 1.24
C SER A 212 -7.60 -9.67 2.18
N TRP A 213 -7.83 -9.76 3.48
CA TRP A 213 -6.74 -9.89 4.43
C TRP A 213 -7.18 -10.66 5.67
N VAL A 214 -6.21 -11.31 6.29
CA VAL A 214 -6.33 -11.95 7.59
C VAL A 214 -5.23 -11.42 8.49
N GLY A 215 -5.47 -11.36 9.79
CA GLY A 215 -4.50 -10.82 10.72
C GLY A 215 -4.81 -11.17 12.16
N PHE A 216 -4.04 -10.58 13.05
CA PHE A 216 -4.16 -10.74 14.50
C PHE A 216 -4.01 -9.37 15.16
N ASP A 217 -4.94 -9.03 16.05
CA ASP A 217 -4.98 -7.72 16.72
C ASP A 217 -4.18 -7.66 18.04
N GLY A 218 -3.49 -8.74 18.39
CA GLY A 218 -2.83 -8.93 19.69
C GLY A 218 -3.63 -9.82 20.65
N THR A 219 -4.90 -10.09 20.35
CA THR A 219 -5.78 -10.94 21.16
C THR A 219 -6.47 -12.04 20.37
N VAL A 220 -6.99 -11.72 19.18
CA VAL A 220 -7.75 -12.65 18.33
C VAL A 220 -7.38 -12.50 16.86
N ASN A 221 -7.65 -13.54 16.08
CA ASN A 221 -7.58 -13.45 14.63
C ASN A 221 -8.76 -12.63 14.11
N VAL A 222 -8.46 -11.73 13.18
CA VAL A 222 -9.40 -10.85 12.50
C VAL A 222 -9.19 -10.92 10.99
N SER A 223 -10.20 -10.52 10.22
CA SER A 223 -10.13 -10.52 8.76
C SER A 223 -11.02 -9.44 8.17
N GLY A 224 -10.75 -9.07 6.93
CA GLY A 224 -11.57 -8.11 6.21
C GLY A 224 -11.25 -8.05 4.71
N THR A 225 -11.84 -7.07 4.06
CA THR A 225 -11.61 -6.74 2.65
C THR A 225 -11.28 -5.27 2.51
N LEU A 226 -10.57 -4.91 1.44
CA LEU A 226 -10.32 -3.52 1.05
C LEU A 226 -10.94 -3.25 -0.32
N GLU A 227 -10.89 -2.00 -0.76
CA GLU A 227 -11.26 -1.64 -2.12
C GLU A 227 -10.37 -2.39 -3.13
N ASN A 228 -10.93 -2.67 -4.30
CA ASN A 228 -10.19 -3.32 -5.38
C ASN A 228 -9.08 -2.40 -5.89
N LEU A 229 -7.93 -3.01 -6.21
CA LEU A 229 -6.85 -2.31 -6.89
C LEU A 229 -7.04 -2.43 -8.39
N ILE A 230 -6.68 -1.38 -9.12
CA ILE A 230 -6.69 -1.35 -10.58
C ILE A 230 -5.25 -1.11 -11.02
N SER A 231 -4.75 -1.97 -11.90
CA SER A 231 -3.41 -1.80 -12.47
C SER A 231 -3.32 -0.59 -13.40
N ALA A 232 -2.10 -0.09 -13.61
CA ALA A 232 -1.87 0.92 -14.62
C ALA A 232 -2.26 0.40 -16.02
N PRO A 233 -2.86 1.24 -16.89
CA PRO A 233 -3.30 0.80 -18.21
C PRO A 233 -2.11 0.41 -19.09
N ALA A 234 -2.18 -0.78 -19.69
CA ALA A 234 -1.33 -1.17 -20.80
C ALA A 234 -2.01 -0.78 -22.12
N THR A 235 -1.26 -0.15 -23.03
CA THR A 235 -1.80 0.33 -24.31
C THR A 235 -1.26 -0.48 -25.47
N TYR A 236 -2.15 -1.02 -26.29
CA TYR A 236 -1.85 -1.81 -27.47
C TYR A 236 -2.32 -1.07 -28.73
N PRO A 237 -1.41 -0.64 -29.62
CA PRO A 237 -1.80 -0.05 -30.89
C PRO A 237 -2.35 -1.15 -31.82
N LEU A 238 -3.65 -1.11 -32.10
CA LEU A 238 -4.29 -2.10 -32.96
C LEU A 238 -4.94 -1.42 -34.18
N ALA A 239 -4.46 -1.78 -35.38
CA ALA A 239 -5.13 -1.42 -36.62
C ALA A 239 -6.35 -2.33 -36.82
N VAL A 240 -7.45 -1.78 -37.34
CA VAL A 240 -8.66 -2.53 -37.65
C VAL A 240 -8.87 -2.51 -39.15
N LEU A 241 -8.70 -3.66 -39.80
CA LEU A 241 -8.81 -3.76 -41.26
C LEU A 241 -10.20 -4.22 -41.68
N SER A 242 -10.70 -3.72 -42.80
CA SER A 242 -11.87 -4.33 -43.43
C SER A 242 -11.44 -5.47 -44.35
N SER A 243 -12.14 -6.60 -44.30
CA SER A 243 -12.03 -7.58 -45.38
C SER A 243 -12.62 -6.96 -46.65
N LYS A 244 -11.88 -7.05 -47.76
CA LYS A 244 -12.35 -6.66 -49.09
C LYS A 244 -12.53 -7.92 -49.90
N THR A 245 -13.78 -8.31 -50.15
CA THR A 245 -14.06 -9.38 -51.11
C THR A 245 -13.77 -8.84 -52.51
N ARG A 246 -12.79 -9.44 -53.20
CA ARG A 246 -12.59 -9.23 -54.64
C ARG A 246 -13.24 -10.38 -55.39
N LEU A 247 -14.03 -10.07 -56.42
CA LEU A 247 -14.43 -11.05 -57.41
C LEU A 247 -13.18 -11.51 -58.16
N VAL A 248 -12.84 -12.79 -57.98
CA VAL A 248 -11.86 -13.48 -58.82
C VAL A 248 -12.65 -14.12 -59.95
N ASP A 249 -12.41 -13.67 -61.18
CA ASP A 249 -12.96 -14.35 -62.36
C ASP A 249 -12.17 -15.64 -62.57
N PRO A 250 -12.79 -16.83 -62.45
CA PRO A 250 -12.10 -18.11 -62.61
C PRO A 250 -11.58 -18.33 -64.04
N ASN A 251 -11.96 -17.50 -65.02
CA ASN A 251 -11.53 -17.62 -66.41
C ASN A 251 -10.60 -16.48 -66.87
N ALA A 252 -10.21 -15.56 -65.98
CA ALA A 252 -9.23 -14.54 -66.32
C ALA A 252 -7.84 -15.19 -66.36
N SER A 253 -7.27 -15.37 -67.56
CA SER A 253 -5.85 -15.66 -67.75
C SER A 253 -5.03 -14.41 -67.45
N ASP A 254 -4.00 -14.55 -66.59
CA ASP A 254 -3.03 -13.52 -66.22
C ASP A 254 -2.32 -12.87 -67.42
#